data_AF-A0A9E4D1M9-F1
#
_entry.id   AF-A0A9E4D1M9-F1
#
_cell.length_a   1.000
_cell.length_b   1.000
_cell.length_c   1.000
_cell.angle_alpha   90.00
_cell.angle_beta   90.00
_cell.angle_gamma   90.00
#
_symmetry.space_group_name_H-M   'P 1'
#
loop_
_entity.id
_entity.type
_entity.pdbx_description
1 polymer ?
#
loop_
_entity_poly.entity_id
_entity_poly.type
_entity_poly.pdbx_seq_one_letter_code
_entity_poly.pdbx_strand_id
1 'polypeptide(L)'
;YEEVVEGNITRFAAVFHSVDASPVGPVRSARTSDFDLLTDKNTPLFANSGGNPTVLSMLRSVDAVNVNVNALPNLYYRERSRRAPHNLMTSTADLISAKGSDGGTPPPMFQYRVDGESLPESAVEISGVDIAYGGHNVSYDWDPELGGWARTQNGTPHTDVDGVRVAPPNVVVQIISYGRSPADASSPEAILIGEGDAMILTDGHLIEARWSRPTKSDVAQFTTLDGQPVELTPGRTWVALPRVGQVTTR
;
A
#
# COMPACT_ATOMS: atom_id res chain seq x y z
N TYR A 1 -0.52 -0.23 0.20
CA TYR A 1 0.89 0.13 -0.03
C TYR A 1 1.57 0.37 1.30
N GLU A 2 2.83 -0.02 1.45
CA GLU A 2 3.68 0.22 2.62
C GLU A 2 4.94 0.98 2.16
N GLU A 3 5.03 2.26 2.52
CA GLU A 3 6.12 3.16 2.14
C GLU A 3 6.93 3.64 3.36
N VAL A 4 8.22 3.88 3.15
CA VAL A 4 9.13 4.40 4.18
C VAL A 4 8.86 5.88 4.42
N VAL A 5 8.79 6.26 5.70
CA VAL A 5 8.65 7.65 6.14
C VAL A 5 9.79 8.02 7.10
N GLU A 6 9.68 9.17 7.76
CA GLU A 6 10.72 9.71 8.66
C GLU A 6 11.14 8.69 9.73
N GLY A 7 12.46 8.51 9.92
CA GLY A 7 13.02 7.58 10.90
C GLY A 7 13.11 6.13 10.43
N ASN A 8 12.99 5.85 9.13
CA ASN A 8 13.04 4.50 8.54
C ASN A 8 11.96 3.55 9.08
N ILE A 9 10.87 4.11 9.59
CA ILE A 9 9.60 3.39 9.83
C ILE A 9 8.74 3.48 8.56
N THR A 10 7.67 2.69 8.49
CA THR A 10 6.73 2.72 7.36
C THR A 10 5.37 3.28 7.74
N ARG A 11 4.59 3.64 6.72
CA ARG A 11 3.15 3.87 6.83
C ARG A 11 2.42 3.13 5.73
N PHE A 12 1.16 2.83 6.02
CA PHE A 12 0.25 2.31 5.02
C PHE A 12 -0.51 3.43 4.33
N ALA A 13 -0.52 3.39 3.00
CA ALA A 13 -1.58 3.95 2.19
C ALA A 13 -2.53 2.80 1.83
N ALA A 14 -3.66 2.73 2.54
CA ALA A 14 -4.68 1.71 2.37
C ALA A 14 -5.75 2.21 1.39
N VAL A 15 -6.08 1.38 0.39
CA VAL A 15 -7.06 1.70 -0.65
C VAL A 15 -8.28 0.79 -0.45
N PHE A 16 -9.45 1.40 -0.38
CA PHE A 16 -10.73 0.70 -0.24
C PHE A 16 -11.58 0.99 -1.48
N HIS A 17 -12.23 -0.04 -2.03
CA HIS A 17 -13.07 0.10 -3.23
C HIS A 17 -14.27 -0.84 -3.19
N SER A 18 -14.04 -2.16 -3.10
CA SER A 18 -15.10 -3.18 -3.21
C SER A 18 -15.71 -3.62 -1.88
N VAL A 19 -15.08 -3.31 -0.75
CA VAL A 19 -15.49 -3.76 0.58
C VAL A 19 -15.32 -2.60 1.57
N ASP A 20 -16.37 -2.35 2.34
CA ASP A 20 -16.35 -1.36 3.42
C ASP A 20 -15.55 -1.85 4.63
N ALA A 21 -14.99 -0.90 5.39
CA ALA A 21 -14.22 -1.19 6.59
C ALA A 21 -14.59 -0.23 7.73
N SER A 22 -14.76 -0.80 8.92
CA SER A 22 -14.95 -0.05 10.16
C SER A 22 -14.41 -0.88 11.34
N PRO A 23 -13.49 -0.34 12.15
CA PRO A 23 -12.85 0.97 12.03
C PRO A 23 -11.67 0.98 11.02
N VAL A 24 -11.29 2.16 10.55
CA VAL A 24 -10.09 2.43 9.74
C VAL A 24 -9.16 3.37 10.50
N GLY A 25 -7.93 2.94 10.73
CA GLY A 25 -6.88 3.77 11.33
C GLY A 25 -5.82 2.98 12.12
N PRO A 26 -4.93 3.67 12.85
CA PRO A 26 -4.95 5.11 13.08
C PRO A 26 -4.62 5.91 11.82
N VAL A 27 -5.47 6.89 11.47
CA VAL A 27 -5.23 7.81 10.36
C VAL A 27 -4.08 8.75 10.72
N ARG A 28 -3.12 8.89 9.80
CA ARG A 28 -1.88 9.65 10.01
C ARG A 28 -1.73 10.77 8.97
N SER A 29 -0.73 11.61 9.18
CA SER A 29 -0.47 12.75 8.31
C SER A 29 -0.06 12.30 6.92
N ALA A 30 -0.48 13.04 5.90
CA ALA A 30 -0.07 12.84 4.52
C ALA A 30 1.41 13.19 4.31
N ARG A 31 2.01 12.59 3.28
CA ARG A 31 3.32 12.90 2.69
C ARG A 31 3.13 13.22 1.20
N THR A 32 4.13 13.82 0.59
CA THR A 32 4.16 14.03 -0.87
C THR A 32 4.19 12.71 -1.65
N SER A 33 4.76 11.65 -1.08
CA SER A 33 4.79 10.31 -1.69
C SER A 33 3.42 9.66 -1.83
N ASP A 34 2.48 10.01 -0.95
CA ASP A 34 1.09 9.56 -1.09
C ASP A 34 0.47 10.03 -2.42
N PHE A 35 0.91 11.16 -2.97
CA PHE A 35 0.22 11.80 -4.10
C PHE A 35 0.27 10.97 -5.37
N ASP A 36 1.44 10.38 -5.66
CA ASP A 36 1.60 9.49 -6.79
C ASP A 36 0.78 8.21 -6.64
N LEU A 37 0.35 7.83 -5.42
CA LEU A 37 -0.56 6.70 -5.21
C LEU A 37 -2.04 7.06 -5.47
N LEU A 38 -2.36 8.34 -5.67
CA LEU A 38 -3.73 8.81 -5.91
C LEU A 38 -4.03 9.01 -7.41
N THR A 39 -3.02 9.38 -8.20
CA THR A 39 -3.18 9.92 -9.56
C THR A 39 -3.60 8.92 -10.62
N ASP A 40 -3.51 7.62 -10.35
CA ASP A 40 -3.96 6.53 -11.21
C ASP A 40 -5.35 5.99 -10.82
N LYS A 41 -6.06 6.67 -9.90
CA LYS A 41 -7.36 6.26 -9.34
C LYS A 41 -8.48 7.26 -9.62
N ASN A 42 -8.39 7.97 -10.76
CA ASN A 42 -9.28 9.08 -11.12
C ASN A 42 -9.27 10.17 -10.02
N THR A 43 -10.39 10.36 -9.31
CA THR A 43 -10.54 11.33 -8.22
C THR A 43 -10.93 10.61 -6.91
N PRO A 44 -9.97 9.96 -6.21
CA PRO A 44 -10.26 9.22 -4.98
C PRO A 44 -10.57 10.15 -3.80
N LEU A 45 -11.28 9.64 -2.79
CA LEU A 45 -11.35 10.28 -1.48
C LEU A 45 -10.04 10.03 -0.72
N PHE A 46 -9.34 11.08 -0.31
CA PHE A 46 -8.06 10.97 0.41
C PHE A 46 -8.20 11.40 1.88
N ALA A 47 -8.31 10.42 2.77
CA ALA A 47 -8.38 10.59 4.21
C ALA A 47 -6.99 10.71 4.84
N ASN A 48 -6.77 11.76 5.64
CA ASN A 48 -5.49 11.99 6.32
C ASN A 48 -5.69 12.84 7.59
N SER A 49 -4.73 12.78 8.51
CA SER A 49 -4.75 13.55 9.75
C SER A 49 -4.14 14.95 9.61
N GLY A 50 -4.10 15.50 8.39
CA GLY A 50 -3.37 16.71 8.03
C GLY A 50 -1.96 16.45 7.51
N GLY A 51 -1.11 17.47 7.51
CA GLY A 51 0.26 17.42 7.01
C GLY A 51 0.95 18.75 7.30
N ASN A 52 2.23 18.86 6.96
CA ASN A 52 2.88 20.18 7.03
C ASN A 52 2.21 21.15 6.02
N PRO A 53 2.31 22.47 6.20
CA PRO A 53 1.65 23.44 5.33
C PRO A 53 2.00 23.28 3.84
N THR A 54 3.25 22.93 3.52
CA THR A 54 3.71 22.71 2.15
C THR A 54 3.06 21.49 1.51
N VAL A 55 3.01 20.35 2.21
CA VAL A 55 2.29 19.12 1.79
C VAL A 55 0.83 19.46 1.51
N LEU A 56 0.15 20.13 2.44
CA LEU A 56 -1.26 20.49 2.29
C LEU A 56 -1.50 21.48 1.14
N SER A 57 -0.55 22.36 0.86
CA SER A 57 -0.60 23.25 -0.30
C SER A 57 -0.46 22.48 -1.60
N MET A 58 0.51 21.57 -1.68
CA MET A 58 0.75 20.74 -2.88
C MET A 58 -0.41 19.78 -3.15
N LEU A 59 -1.02 19.21 -2.11
CA LEU A 59 -2.18 18.31 -2.22
C LEU A 59 -3.36 18.96 -2.96
N ARG A 60 -3.50 20.29 -2.94
CA ARG A 60 -4.55 21.01 -3.68
C ARG A 60 -4.42 20.91 -5.21
N SER A 61 -3.23 20.53 -5.70
CA SER A 61 -2.96 20.31 -7.13
C SER A 61 -3.07 18.84 -7.55
N VAL A 62 -3.39 17.94 -6.62
CA VAL A 62 -3.64 16.52 -6.89
C VAL A 62 -5.13 16.33 -7.16
N ASP A 63 -5.46 15.53 -8.16
CA ASP A 63 -6.84 15.17 -8.48
C ASP A 63 -7.37 14.16 -7.44
N ALA A 64 -7.76 14.67 -6.28
CA ALA A 64 -8.32 13.88 -5.19
C ALA A 64 -9.23 14.75 -4.32
N VAL A 65 -10.28 14.16 -3.75
CA VAL A 65 -11.10 14.82 -2.75
C VAL A 65 -10.43 14.67 -1.38
N ASN A 66 -9.78 15.72 -0.92
CA ASN A 66 -9.14 15.72 0.39
C ASN A 66 -10.17 15.76 1.53
N VAL A 67 -10.44 14.61 2.15
CA VAL A 67 -11.40 14.45 3.26
C VAL A 67 -10.69 14.44 4.62
N ASN A 68 -9.74 15.34 4.84
CA ASN A 68 -8.93 15.38 6.07
C ASN A 68 -9.71 15.79 7.33
N VAL A 69 -9.21 15.33 8.49
CA VAL A 69 -9.80 15.59 9.80
C VAL A 69 -9.95 17.07 10.18
N ASN A 70 -9.10 17.96 9.67
CA ASN A 70 -9.20 19.39 10.02
C ASN A 70 -10.37 20.07 9.30
N ALA A 71 -10.71 19.60 8.10
CA ALA A 71 -11.84 20.11 7.32
C ALA A 71 -13.16 19.43 7.71
N LEU A 72 -13.11 18.12 7.99
CA LEU A 72 -14.29 17.28 8.25
C LEU A 72 -14.16 16.51 9.57
N PRO A 73 -14.00 17.19 10.72
CA PRO A 73 -13.71 16.55 12.00
C PRO A 73 -14.80 15.59 12.48
N ASN A 74 -16.04 15.78 12.02
CA ASN A 74 -17.19 14.95 12.37
C ASN A 74 -17.14 13.53 11.76
N LEU A 75 -16.28 13.29 10.76
CA LEU A 75 -16.09 11.96 10.15
C LEU A 75 -15.03 11.11 10.87
N TYR A 76 -14.45 11.66 11.93
CA TYR A 76 -13.36 11.04 12.66
C TYR A 76 -13.66 11.03 14.14
N TYR A 77 -13.07 10.07 14.84
CA TYR A 77 -13.16 10.00 16.30
C TYR A 77 -11.82 9.59 16.92
N ARG A 78 -11.71 9.81 18.24
CA ARG A 78 -10.54 9.40 19.03
C ARG A 78 -10.87 8.15 19.82
N GLU A 79 -10.16 7.06 19.52
CA GLU A 79 -10.29 5.82 20.27
C GLU A 79 -9.63 6.00 21.66
N ARG A 80 -10.44 5.94 22.72
CA ARG A 80 -9.99 6.29 24.09
C ARG A 80 -9.03 5.27 24.70
N SER A 81 -9.03 4.03 24.23
CA SER A 81 -8.12 2.97 24.67
C SER A 81 -6.68 3.18 24.17
N ARG A 82 -6.47 4.05 23.17
CA ARG A 82 -5.16 4.31 22.56
C ARG A 82 -4.66 5.72 22.87
N ARG A 83 -3.35 5.86 23.00
CA ARG A 83 -2.70 7.16 23.23
C ARG A 83 -2.59 7.96 21.92
N ALA A 84 -2.86 9.27 21.99
CA ALA A 84 -2.51 10.17 20.89
C ALA A 84 -0.98 10.17 20.66
N PRO A 85 -0.52 10.21 19.39
CA PRO A 85 -1.29 10.49 18.18
C PRO A 85 -1.68 9.23 17.38
N HIS A 86 -1.76 8.06 18.02
CA HIS A 86 -2.05 6.75 17.42
C HIS A 86 -3.48 6.27 17.68
N ASN A 87 -4.43 7.20 17.74
CA ASN A 87 -5.81 6.92 18.16
C ASN A 87 -6.87 7.63 17.30
N LEU A 88 -6.50 8.21 16.16
CA LEU A 88 -7.46 8.84 15.26
C LEU A 88 -8.05 7.79 14.32
N MET A 89 -9.36 7.56 14.38
CA MET A 89 -10.06 6.52 13.62
C MET A 89 -11.17 7.13 12.78
N THR A 90 -11.61 6.40 11.75
CA THR A 90 -12.76 6.71 10.87
C THR A 90 -13.38 5.40 10.36
N SER A 91 -14.26 5.45 9.37
CA SER A 91 -14.79 4.30 8.64
C SER A 91 -14.95 4.64 7.15
N THR A 92 -14.97 3.65 6.27
CA THR A 92 -15.23 3.91 4.83
C THR A 92 -16.59 4.56 4.62
N ALA A 93 -17.61 4.15 5.38
CA ALA A 93 -18.96 4.72 5.34
C ALA A 93 -18.97 6.22 5.70
N ASP A 94 -18.27 6.62 6.76
CA ASP A 94 -18.16 8.03 7.15
C ASP A 94 -17.45 8.84 6.06
N LEU A 95 -16.35 8.31 5.51
CA LEU A 95 -15.60 9.00 4.46
C LEU A 95 -16.43 9.17 3.17
N ILE A 96 -17.16 8.14 2.75
CA ILE A 96 -18.06 8.20 1.59
C ILE A 96 -19.21 9.19 1.81
N SER A 97 -19.66 9.38 3.07
CA SER A 97 -20.69 10.38 3.38
C SER A 97 -20.25 11.83 3.15
N ALA A 98 -18.94 12.10 3.12
CA ALA A 98 -18.36 13.43 2.93
C ALA A 98 -18.74 14.07 1.59
N LYS A 99 -18.82 13.24 0.54
CA LYS A 99 -19.13 13.67 -0.83
C LYS A 99 -19.51 12.45 -1.68
N GLY A 100 -20.53 12.60 -2.52
CA GLY A 100 -20.84 11.60 -3.56
C GLY A 100 -19.63 11.32 -4.47
N SER A 101 -19.54 10.10 -5.00
CA SER A 101 -18.41 9.60 -5.77
C SER A 101 -18.39 10.11 -7.22
N ASP A 102 -18.03 11.38 -7.41
CA ASP A 102 -17.88 11.95 -8.76
C ASP A 102 -16.64 11.43 -9.50
N GLY A 103 -15.76 10.68 -8.81
CA GLY A 103 -14.50 10.14 -9.35
C GLY A 103 -14.63 8.90 -10.24
N GLY A 104 -15.83 8.31 -10.35
CA GLY A 104 -16.08 7.12 -11.17
C GLY A 104 -15.30 5.87 -10.74
N THR A 105 -15.29 4.85 -11.60
CA THR A 105 -14.59 3.58 -11.37
C THR A 105 -13.13 3.72 -11.81
N PRO A 106 -12.13 3.49 -10.93
CA PRO A 106 -10.72 3.51 -11.33
C PRO A 106 -10.39 2.34 -12.27
N PRO A 107 -9.30 2.45 -13.07
CA PRO A 107 -8.82 1.32 -13.86
C PRO A 107 -8.40 0.14 -12.95
N PRO A 108 -8.37 -1.09 -13.46
CA PRO A 108 -7.82 -2.23 -12.73
C PRO A 108 -6.37 -1.96 -12.32
N MET A 109 -6.09 -2.11 -11.02
CA MET A 109 -4.75 -1.88 -10.47
C MET A 109 -3.78 -3.04 -10.70
N PHE A 110 -4.32 -4.24 -10.92
CA PHE A 110 -3.58 -5.49 -11.13
C PHE A 110 -4.35 -6.37 -12.11
N GLN A 111 -3.64 -7.30 -12.73
CA GLN A 111 -4.21 -8.39 -13.52
C GLN A 111 -4.34 -9.61 -12.61
N TYR A 112 -5.38 -10.42 -12.83
CA TYR A 112 -5.68 -11.59 -12.01
C TYR A 112 -5.87 -12.81 -12.88
N ARG A 113 -5.37 -13.95 -12.40
CA ARG A 113 -5.56 -15.25 -13.03
C ARG A 113 -7.04 -15.63 -13.00
N VAL A 114 -7.45 -16.43 -13.97
CA VAL A 114 -8.75 -17.12 -13.90
C VAL A 114 -8.66 -18.28 -12.90
N ASP A 115 -9.76 -18.59 -12.22
CA ASP A 115 -9.78 -19.73 -11.28
C ASP A 115 -9.33 -21.02 -11.97
N GLY A 116 -8.30 -21.67 -11.41
CA GLY A 116 -7.71 -22.90 -11.92
C GLY A 116 -6.60 -22.72 -12.95
N GLU A 117 -6.27 -21.48 -13.33
CA GLU A 117 -5.12 -21.16 -14.17
C GLU A 117 -3.80 -21.34 -13.41
N SER A 118 -2.84 -21.99 -14.06
CA SER A 118 -1.52 -22.24 -13.50
C SER A 118 -0.69 -20.95 -13.41
N LEU A 119 0.20 -20.90 -12.43
CA LEU A 119 1.26 -19.91 -12.36
C LEU A 119 2.20 -20.02 -13.59
N PRO A 120 2.92 -18.94 -13.96
CA PRO A 120 3.93 -19.01 -15.01
C PRO A 120 5.06 -19.99 -14.63
N GLU A 121 5.73 -20.57 -15.62
CA GLU A 121 6.83 -21.53 -15.39
C GLU A 121 7.99 -20.96 -14.57
N SER A 122 8.14 -19.63 -14.54
CA SER A 122 9.13 -18.92 -13.73
C SER A 122 8.77 -18.80 -12.24
N ALA A 123 7.58 -19.23 -11.84
CA ALA A 123 7.17 -19.22 -10.44
C ALA A 123 7.92 -20.29 -9.64
N VAL A 124 8.49 -19.90 -8.49
CA VAL A 124 9.25 -20.78 -7.61
C VAL A 124 8.59 -20.80 -6.24
N GLU A 125 8.36 -22.00 -5.69
CA GLU A 125 7.84 -22.14 -4.32
C GLU A 125 8.84 -21.56 -3.32
N ILE A 126 8.34 -20.71 -2.42
CA ILE A 126 9.12 -20.12 -1.32
C ILE A 126 8.33 -20.18 -0.02
N SER A 127 9.04 -20.22 1.11
CA SER A 127 8.40 -20.16 2.42
C SER A 127 8.03 -18.73 2.84
N GLY A 128 8.77 -17.73 2.33
CA GLY A 128 8.50 -16.33 2.63
C GLY A 128 9.58 -15.36 2.19
N VAL A 129 9.35 -14.08 2.53
CA VAL A 129 10.32 -13.00 2.36
C VAL A 129 10.46 -12.19 3.63
N ASP A 130 11.66 -11.69 3.87
CA ASP A 130 11.96 -10.69 4.89
C ASP A 130 12.33 -9.36 4.22
N ILE A 131 11.81 -8.27 4.77
CA ILE A 131 12.01 -6.90 4.31
C ILE A 131 12.56 -6.07 5.48
N ALA A 132 13.80 -5.61 5.34
CA ALA A 132 14.49 -4.80 6.33
C ALA A 132 14.42 -3.31 5.97
N TYR A 133 13.38 -2.61 6.40
CA TYR A 133 13.19 -1.17 6.14
C TYR A 133 14.21 -0.27 6.85
N GLY A 134 15.05 -0.83 7.73
CA GLY A 134 16.13 -0.15 8.44
C GLY A 134 15.73 0.36 9.82
N GLY A 135 14.48 0.79 10.01
CA GLY A 135 13.91 1.10 11.34
C GLY A 135 13.04 -0.01 11.93
N HIS A 136 12.62 -0.97 11.10
CA HIS A 136 11.89 -2.17 11.51
C HIS A 136 11.96 -3.24 10.41
N ASN A 137 11.59 -4.46 10.77
CA ASN A 137 11.57 -5.60 9.87
C ASN A 137 10.13 -6.09 9.68
N VAL A 138 9.81 -6.46 8.45
CA VAL A 138 8.53 -7.09 8.07
C VAL A 138 8.85 -8.43 7.42
N SER A 139 8.15 -9.50 7.80
CA SER A 139 8.16 -10.76 7.05
C SER A 139 6.78 -11.05 6.49
N TYR A 140 6.77 -11.79 5.39
CA TYR A 140 5.58 -12.39 4.80
C TYR A 140 5.88 -13.88 4.62
N ASP A 141 5.22 -14.71 5.43
CA ASP A 141 5.40 -16.16 5.42
C ASP A 141 4.16 -16.81 4.78
N TRP A 142 4.32 -17.74 3.85
CA TRP A 142 3.17 -18.43 3.25
C TRP A 142 2.47 -19.28 4.32
N ASP A 143 1.16 -19.09 4.43
CA ASP A 143 0.30 -19.88 5.31
C ASP A 143 -0.80 -20.54 4.46
N PRO A 144 -0.69 -21.86 4.19
CA PRO A 144 -1.67 -22.57 3.36
C PRO A 144 -3.04 -22.70 4.04
N GLU A 145 -3.12 -22.64 5.38
CA GLU A 145 -4.41 -22.68 6.09
C GLU A 145 -5.17 -21.37 5.92
N LEU A 146 -4.44 -20.25 5.87
CA LEU A 146 -5.00 -18.93 5.58
C LEU A 146 -5.13 -18.63 4.09
N GLY A 147 -4.49 -19.43 3.23
CA GLY A 147 -4.42 -19.19 1.79
C GLY A 147 -3.75 -17.86 1.44
N GLY A 148 -2.74 -17.45 2.21
CA GLY A 148 -2.14 -16.13 2.09
C GLY A 148 -0.80 -15.96 2.81
N TRP A 149 -0.19 -14.80 2.63
CA TRP A 149 1.12 -14.45 3.16
C TRP A 149 1.01 -13.77 4.53
N ALA A 150 1.12 -14.55 5.60
CA ALA A 150 1.02 -14.08 6.97
C ALA A 150 2.10 -13.03 7.30
N ARG A 151 1.68 -11.79 7.57
CA ARG A 151 2.59 -10.65 7.78
C ARG A 151 3.05 -10.53 9.23
N THR A 152 4.34 -10.55 9.51
CA THR A 152 4.90 -10.29 10.85
C THR A 152 5.66 -8.98 10.85
N GLN A 153 5.57 -8.19 11.92
CA GLN A 153 6.33 -6.96 12.07
C GLN A 153 7.12 -7.00 13.38
N ASN A 154 8.45 -6.87 13.29
CA ASN A 154 9.36 -6.96 14.44
C ASN A 154 9.10 -8.20 15.31
N GLY A 155 8.89 -9.35 14.68
CA GLY A 155 8.59 -10.62 15.36
C GLY A 155 7.18 -10.72 15.96
N THR A 156 6.35 -9.69 15.84
CA THR A 156 4.95 -9.70 16.31
C THR A 156 4.01 -9.98 15.15
N PRO A 157 3.13 -10.99 15.25
CA PRO A 157 2.07 -11.21 14.28
C PRO A 157 1.23 -9.94 14.07
N HIS A 158 1.20 -9.42 12.84
CA HIS A 158 0.22 -8.40 12.45
C HIS A 158 -1.19 -8.98 12.43
N THR A 159 -2.07 -8.37 13.21
CA THR A 159 -3.51 -8.64 13.23
C THR A 159 -4.29 -7.36 13.03
N ASP A 160 -5.54 -7.47 12.60
CA ASP A 160 -6.48 -6.35 12.68
C ASP A 160 -7.00 -6.13 14.11
N VAL A 161 -7.99 -5.25 14.26
CA VAL A 161 -8.58 -4.90 15.56
C VAL A 161 -9.34 -6.05 16.22
N ASP A 162 -9.85 -7.00 15.42
CA ASP A 162 -10.58 -8.17 15.90
C ASP A 162 -9.64 -9.36 16.18
N GLY A 163 -8.33 -9.16 16.01
CA GLY A 163 -7.32 -10.20 16.21
C GLY A 163 -7.15 -11.14 15.01
N VAL A 164 -7.77 -10.83 13.85
CA VAL A 164 -7.64 -11.65 12.65
C VAL A 164 -6.24 -11.47 12.07
N ARG A 165 -5.59 -12.60 11.75
CA ARG A 165 -4.26 -12.62 11.14
C ARG A 165 -4.28 -11.94 9.77
N VAL A 166 -3.38 -10.97 9.57
CA VAL A 166 -3.18 -10.35 8.25
C VAL A 166 -2.39 -11.32 7.36
N ALA A 167 -3.07 -11.94 6.41
CA ALA A 167 -2.49 -12.82 5.40
C ALA A 167 -3.13 -12.56 4.01
N PRO A 168 -2.68 -11.53 3.26
CA PRO A 168 -3.19 -11.31 1.90
C PRO A 168 -2.78 -12.45 0.95
N PRO A 169 -3.61 -12.80 -0.05
CA PRO A 169 -3.22 -13.79 -1.06
C PRO A 169 -2.05 -13.33 -1.93
N ASN A 170 -1.84 -12.01 -2.07
CA ASN A 170 -0.74 -11.45 -2.86
C ASN A 170 0.08 -10.41 -2.11
N VAL A 171 1.39 -10.47 -2.30
CA VAL A 171 2.33 -9.41 -1.92
C VAL A 171 3.17 -9.04 -3.13
N VAL A 172 3.11 -7.77 -3.52
CA VAL A 172 3.97 -7.17 -4.53
C VAL A 172 5.08 -6.43 -3.81
N VAL A 173 6.31 -6.89 -3.95
CA VAL A 173 7.49 -6.19 -3.48
C VAL A 173 8.03 -5.38 -4.66
N GLN A 174 7.62 -4.11 -4.74
CA GLN A 174 8.06 -3.19 -5.78
C GLN A 174 9.30 -2.46 -5.29
N ILE A 175 10.48 -2.86 -5.81
CA ILE A 175 11.75 -2.32 -5.35
C ILE A 175 11.96 -0.95 -5.97
N ILE A 176 12.05 0.07 -5.13
CA ILE A 176 12.14 1.47 -5.55
C ILE A 176 13.37 2.17 -4.96
N SER A 177 13.62 3.39 -5.42
CA SER A 177 14.50 4.33 -4.73
C SER A 177 13.68 5.34 -3.93
N TYR A 178 14.31 5.98 -2.96
CA TYR A 178 13.71 7.15 -2.32
C TYR A 178 14.63 8.36 -2.44
N GLY A 179 14.05 9.48 -2.87
CA GLY A 179 14.66 10.80 -2.86
C GLY A 179 14.37 11.55 -1.57
N ARG A 180 14.45 12.88 -1.65
CA ARG A 180 14.09 13.82 -0.58
C ARG A 180 12.77 14.49 -0.94
N SER A 181 11.86 14.58 0.02
CA SER A 181 10.58 15.25 -0.21
C SER A 181 10.79 16.74 -0.51
N PRO A 182 10.08 17.29 -1.51
CA PRO A 182 10.10 18.73 -1.78
C PRO A 182 9.44 19.55 -0.67
N ALA A 183 8.63 18.92 0.19
CA ALA A 183 7.95 19.59 1.29
C ALA A 183 8.73 19.51 2.62
N ASP A 184 9.65 18.54 2.76
CA ASP A 184 10.55 18.37 3.90
C ASP A 184 11.73 17.47 3.52
N ALA A 185 12.94 18.02 3.41
CA ALA A 185 14.11 17.27 2.98
C ALA A 185 14.55 16.14 3.93
N SER A 186 14.02 16.10 5.16
CA SER A 186 14.22 14.99 6.11
C SER A 186 13.25 13.82 5.90
N SER A 187 12.17 14.04 5.14
CA SER A 187 11.22 13.01 4.75
C SER A 187 11.69 12.28 3.49
N PRO A 188 11.77 10.93 3.52
CA PRO A 188 11.98 10.13 2.32
C PRO A 188 10.85 10.37 1.31
N GLU A 189 11.20 10.44 0.03
CA GLU A 189 10.24 10.55 -1.08
C GLU A 189 10.27 9.27 -1.91
N ALA A 190 9.20 8.47 -1.90
CA ALA A 190 9.11 7.27 -2.73
C ALA A 190 9.12 7.66 -4.22
N ILE A 191 10.05 7.09 -5.00
CA ILE A 191 10.09 7.33 -6.44
C ILE A 191 9.32 6.21 -7.14
N LEU A 192 8.07 6.52 -7.49
CA LEU A 192 7.12 5.55 -8.05
C LEU A 192 6.96 5.62 -9.57
N ILE A 193 7.47 6.69 -10.19
CA ILE A 193 7.47 6.88 -11.65
C ILE A 193 8.81 6.38 -12.19
N GLY A 194 8.78 5.51 -13.18
CA GLY A 194 9.95 4.87 -13.77
C GLY A 194 9.76 3.36 -13.91
N GLU A 195 10.83 2.61 -13.69
CA GLU A 195 10.84 1.16 -13.80
C GLU A 195 11.86 0.57 -12.82
N GLY A 196 11.75 -0.73 -12.54
CA GLY A 196 12.68 -1.42 -11.65
C GLY A 196 12.36 -2.89 -11.44
N ASP A 197 13.07 -3.50 -10.50
CA ASP A 197 12.85 -4.90 -10.10
C ASP A 197 11.63 -5.04 -9.20
N ALA A 198 10.91 -6.15 -9.35
CA ALA A 198 9.82 -6.52 -8.49
C ALA A 198 9.88 -8.02 -8.12
N MET A 199 9.31 -8.36 -6.98
CA MET A 199 9.08 -9.74 -6.57
C MET A 199 7.59 -9.89 -6.29
N ILE A 200 6.94 -10.83 -6.95
CA ILE A 200 5.50 -11.06 -6.83
C ILE A 200 5.27 -12.35 -6.07
N LEU A 201 4.73 -12.24 -4.88
CA LEU A 201 4.37 -13.37 -4.03
C LEU A 201 2.88 -13.65 -4.21
N THR A 202 2.54 -14.85 -4.64
CA THR A 202 1.17 -15.25 -4.91
C THR A 202 1.05 -16.77 -4.85
N ASP A 203 -0.01 -17.29 -4.23
CA ASP A 203 -0.29 -18.74 -4.16
C ASP A 203 0.90 -19.59 -3.68
N GLY A 204 1.63 -19.13 -2.65
CA GLY A 204 2.83 -19.82 -2.12
C GLY A 204 4.09 -19.75 -2.98
N HIS A 205 4.06 -19.01 -4.09
CA HIS A 205 5.18 -18.89 -5.01
C HIS A 205 5.68 -17.45 -5.12
N LEU A 206 6.95 -17.33 -5.50
CA LEU A 206 7.62 -16.12 -5.94
C LEU A 206 7.75 -16.12 -7.46
N ILE A 207 7.41 -15.00 -8.07
CA ILE A 207 7.71 -14.67 -9.46
C ILE A 207 8.66 -13.47 -9.46
N GLU A 208 9.86 -13.64 -10.02
CA GLU A 208 10.75 -12.51 -10.30
C GLU A 208 10.20 -11.70 -11.46
N ALA A 209 10.12 -10.39 -11.28
CA ALA A 209 9.41 -9.49 -12.19
C ALA A 209 10.12 -8.14 -12.38
N ARG A 210 9.64 -7.39 -13.36
CA ARG A 210 9.92 -5.97 -13.56
C ARG A 210 8.64 -5.19 -13.32
N TRP A 211 8.76 -4.00 -12.73
CA TRP A 211 7.68 -3.03 -12.70
C TRP A 211 7.99 -1.87 -13.65
N SER A 212 6.94 -1.30 -14.26
CA SER A 212 7.04 -0.09 -15.06
C SER A 212 5.83 0.80 -14.82
N ARG A 213 6.08 2.09 -14.64
CA ARG A 213 5.10 3.16 -14.49
C ARG A 213 5.64 4.44 -15.13
N PRO A 214 5.44 4.63 -16.45
CA PRO A 214 6.07 5.72 -17.20
C PRO A 214 5.67 7.12 -16.73
N THR A 215 4.42 7.32 -16.31
CA THR A 215 3.90 8.60 -15.84
C THR A 215 3.07 8.44 -14.56
N LYS A 216 2.78 9.55 -13.88
CA LYS A 216 1.92 9.57 -12.68
C LYS A 216 0.48 9.08 -12.94
N SER A 217 -0.02 9.19 -14.16
CA SER A 217 -1.38 8.73 -14.50
C SER A 217 -1.43 7.26 -14.90
N ASP A 218 -0.28 6.62 -15.11
CA ASP A 218 -0.24 5.20 -15.47
C ASP A 218 -0.37 4.34 -14.22
N VAL A 219 -1.11 3.24 -14.35
CA VAL A 219 -1.11 2.14 -13.39
C VAL A 219 0.19 1.37 -13.55
N ALA A 220 0.89 1.11 -12.44
CA ALA A 220 2.10 0.30 -12.45
C ALA A 220 1.81 -1.09 -13.04
N GLN A 221 2.57 -1.46 -14.07
CA GLN A 221 2.50 -2.77 -14.70
C GLN A 221 3.60 -3.67 -14.15
N PHE A 222 3.32 -4.96 -14.06
CA PHE A 222 4.28 -5.98 -13.61
C PHE A 222 4.39 -7.05 -14.69
N THR A 223 5.63 -7.36 -15.09
CA THR A 223 5.92 -8.40 -16.08
C THR A 223 6.95 -9.36 -15.55
N THR A 224 6.86 -10.63 -15.94
CA THR A 224 7.92 -11.62 -15.74
C THR A 224 9.21 -11.17 -16.46
N LEU A 225 10.34 -11.83 -16.17
CA LEU A 225 11.63 -11.49 -16.79
C LEU A 225 11.67 -11.74 -18.31
N ASP A 226 10.80 -12.61 -18.83
CA ASP A 226 10.60 -12.86 -20.26
C ASP A 226 9.51 -11.95 -20.89
N GLY A 227 8.95 -11.01 -20.11
CA GLY A 227 8.09 -9.94 -20.59
C GLY A 227 6.60 -10.26 -20.65
N GLN A 228 6.15 -11.38 -20.07
CA GLN A 228 4.72 -11.68 -19.95
C GLN A 228 4.09 -10.91 -18.78
N PRO A 229 2.83 -10.47 -18.86
CA PRO A 229 2.14 -9.88 -17.72
C PRO A 229 2.11 -10.84 -16.52
N VAL A 230 2.31 -10.32 -15.31
CA VAL A 230 2.12 -11.11 -14.09
C VAL A 230 0.66 -11.01 -13.64
N GLU A 231 0.03 -12.16 -13.51
CA GLU A 231 -1.35 -12.29 -13.04
C GLU A 231 -1.41 -12.82 -11.60
N LEU A 232 -2.09 -12.08 -10.74
CA LEU A 232 -2.21 -12.37 -9.32
C LEU A 232 -3.33 -13.36 -9.02
N THR A 233 -3.27 -13.98 -7.85
CA THR A 233 -4.44 -14.68 -7.29
C THR A 233 -5.55 -13.67 -7.01
N PRO A 234 -6.82 -13.89 -7.40
CA PRO A 234 -7.91 -12.96 -7.07
C PRO A 234 -7.97 -12.64 -5.57
N GLY A 235 -7.92 -11.36 -5.21
CA GLY A 235 -8.06 -10.92 -3.82
C GLY A 235 -7.22 -9.70 -3.43
N ARG A 236 -7.03 -9.51 -2.13
CA ARG A 236 -6.31 -8.35 -1.56
C ARG A 236 -4.83 -8.43 -1.92
N THR A 237 -4.27 -7.32 -2.39
CA THR A 237 -2.84 -7.20 -2.72
C THR A 237 -2.17 -6.20 -1.79
N TRP A 238 -1.09 -6.63 -1.15
CA TRP A 238 -0.22 -5.74 -0.38
C TRP A 238 0.96 -5.34 -1.24
N VAL A 239 1.23 -4.04 -1.34
CA VAL A 239 2.40 -3.53 -2.08
C VAL A 239 3.41 -3.03 -1.07
N ALA A 240 4.55 -3.71 -0.95
CA ALA A 240 5.69 -3.28 -0.16
C ALA A 240 6.65 -2.49 -1.05
N LEU A 241 7.09 -1.31 -0.57
CA LEU A 241 7.99 -0.42 -1.31
C LEU A 241 9.38 -0.32 -0.67
N PRO A 242 10.18 -1.40 -0.63
CA PRO A 242 11.54 -1.35 -0.08
C PRO A 242 12.54 -0.73 -1.05
N ARG A 243 13.72 -0.40 -0.52
CA ARG A 243 14.91 -0.05 -1.31
C ARG A 243 15.58 -1.30 -1.86
N VAL A 244 16.41 -1.10 -2.88
CA VAL A 244 17.34 -2.12 -3.38
C VAL A 244 18.18 -2.70 -2.24
N GLY A 245 18.26 -4.04 -2.19
CA GLY A 245 19.05 -4.77 -1.19
C GLY A 245 18.39 -4.93 0.18
N GLN A 246 17.11 -4.56 0.35
CA GLN A 246 16.39 -4.72 1.62
C GLN A 246 15.53 -5.99 1.70
N VAL A 247 15.52 -6.83 0.68
CA VAL A 247 14.65 -8.02 0.60
C VAL A 247 15.49 -9.28 0.59
N THR A 248 15.07 -10.29 1.34
CA THR A 248 15.67 -11.63 1.36
C THR A 248 14.57 -12.68 1.25
N THR A 249 14.74 -13.68 0.39
CA THR A 249 13.82 -14.80 0.23
C THR A 249 14.24 -15.98 1.10
N ARG A 250 13.28 -16.82 1.49
CA ARG A 250 13.49 -18.03 2.29
C ARG A 250 12.75 -19.22 1.74
#